data_AF-A0A968VVZ3-F1
#
_entry.id   AF-A0A968VVZ3-F1
#
_cell.length_a   1.000
_cell.length_b   1.000
_cell.length_c   1.000
_cell.angle_alpha   90.00
_cell.angle_beta   90.00
_cell.angle_gamma   90.00
#
_symmetry.space_group_name_H-M   'P 1'
#
loop_
_entity.id
_entity.type
_entity.pdbx_description
1 polymer ?
#
loop_
_entity_poly.entity_id
_entity_poly.type
_entity_poly.pdbx_seq_one_letter_code
_entity_poly.pdbx_strand_id
1 'polypeptide(L)'
;MFFIISKILGFLVYPANWVGILLVGAWLFKKHAAGKKLLWASLAIFVVFSNKPLYNLADRSWSAKPVRYSDLDTNYDYVIALGGMASYLEEYEFTKFNPSADRLLQAMYLYKAKVAKRLFITGGSSTLLGKEQKESDVLKAYLLAIGFDKNEIMTENQSLNTHENAKYTKAIVGDTSKCLIVTSANHGPRALACFKKQGIDTDLFPVNFKEKIKLNNIHEAVLPSLEVFSAWGMLLKEILGYATYKLMGYL
;
A
#
# COMPACT_ATOMS: atom_id res chain seq x y z
N MET A 1 -10.01 -0.16 -18.12
CA MET A 1 -10.32 -1.60 -17.93
C MET A 1 -9.49 -2.24 -16.82
N PHE A 2 -8.18 -1.97 -16.76
CA PHE A 2 -7.27 -2.47 -15.71
C PHE A 2 -7.78 -2.26 -14.28
N PHE A 3 -8.19 -1.04 -13.95
CA PHE A 3 -8.69 -0.69 -12.61
C PHE A 3 -9.89 -1.56 -12.17
N ILE A 4 -10.87 -1.78 -13.05
CA ILE A 4 -12.07 -2.60 -12.79
C ILE A 4 -11.67 -4.07 -12.57
N ILE A 5 -10.86 -4.63 -13.47
CA ILE A 5 -10.40 -6.02 -13.37
C ILE A 5 -9.60 -6.24 -12.09
N SER A 6 -8.73 -5.30 -11.71
CA SER A 6 -7.95 -5.39 -10.48
C SER A 6 -8.82 -5.38 -9.21
N LYS A 7 -9.97 -4.71 -9.22
CA LYS A 7 -10.93 -4.68 -8.11
C LYS A 7 -11.72 -6.00 -8.03
N ILE A 8 -12.14 -6.55 -9.18
CA ILE A 8 -12.85 -7.83 -9.24
C ILE A 8 -11.92 -8.99 -8.88
N LEU A 9 -10.73 -9.08 -9.47
CA LEU A 9 -9.80 -10.15 -9.15
C LEU A 9 -9.16 -9.99 -7.76
N GLY A 10 -9.22 -8.78 -7.19
CA GLY A 10 -8.72 -8.50 -5.85
C GLY A 10 -9.33 -9.39 -4.76
N PHE A 11 -10.60 -9.81 -4.88
CA PHE A 11 -11.20 -10.71 -3.90
C PHE A 11 -10.52 -12.10 -3.94
N LEU A 12 -10.14 -12.59 -5.12
CA LEU A 12 -9.49 -13.90 -5.28
C LEU A 12 -8.09 -13.96 -4.68
N VAL A 13 -7.54 -12.85 -4.19
CA VAL A 13 -6.20 -12.81 -3.59
C VAL A 13 -6.22 -13.13 -2.08
N TYR A 14 -7.37 -12.96 -1.43
CA TYR A 14 -7.48 -13.12 0.01
C TYR A 14 -7.58 -14.60 0.39
N PRO A 15 -6.69 -15.13 1.25
CA PRO A 15 -6.72 -16.54 1.67
C PRO A 15 -8.06 -16.97 2.29
N ALA A 16 -8.78 -16.04 2.91
CA ALA A 16 -10.13 -16.27 3.44
C ALA A 16 -11.11 -16.78 2.37
N ASN A 17 -11.03 -16.22 1.17
CA ASN A 17 -11.90 -16.64 0.07
C ASN A 17 -11.53 -18.02 -0.44
N TRP A 18 -10.24 -18.39 -0.43
CA TRP A 18 -9.80 -19.75 -0.76
C TRP A 18 -10.34 -20.77 0.22
N VAL A 19 -10.22 -20.49 1.53
CA VAL A 19 -10.78 -21.32 2.59
C VAL A 19 -12.29 -21.52 2.39
N GLY A 20 -13.03 -20.43 2.18
CA GLY A 20 -14.49 -20.48 1.96
C GLY A 20 -14.88 -21.30 0.73
N ILE A 21 -14.25 -21.06 -0.42
CA ILE A 21 -14.51 -21.81 -1.66
C ILE A 21 -14.23 -23.30 -1.46
N LEU A 22 -13.11 -23.65 -0.81
CA LEU A 22 -12.75 -25.04 -0.55
C LEU A 22 -13.71 -25.71 0.44
N LEU A 23 -14.23 -25.00 1.44
CA LEU A 23 -15.22 -25.54 2.37
C LEU A 23 -16.57 -25.80 1.68
N VAL A 24 -17.03 -24.88 0.82
CA VAL A 24 -18.23 -25.09 0.00
C VAL A 24 -18.04 -26.29 -0.91
N GLY A 25 -16.90 -26.39 -1.59
CA GLY A 25 -16.55 -27.56 -2.39
C GLY A 25 -16.53 -28.85 -1.57
N ALA A 26 -15.91 -28.83 -0.39
CA ALA A 26 -15.87 -29.99 0.51
C ALA A 26 -17.28 -30.46 0.91
N TRP A 27 -18.19 -29.52 1.15
CA TRP A 27 -19.59 -29.82 1.47
C TRP A 27 -20.36 -30.41 0.27
N LEU A 28 -20.23 -29.81 -0.92
CA LEU A 28 -20.87 -30.31 -2.16
C LEU A 28 -20.41 -31.72 -2.51
N PHE A 29 -19.12 -32.01 -2.34
CA PHE A 29 -18.52 -33.31 -2.66
C PHE A 29 -18.35 -34.22 -1.42
N LYS A 30 -19.10 -34.00 -0.34
CA LYS A 30 -18.93 -34.74 0.94
C LYS A 30 -19.10 -36.26 0.84
N LYS A 31 -19.83 -36.74 -0.18
CA LYS A 31 -20.02 -38.18 -0.47
C LYS A 31 -18.87 -38.80 -1.27
N HIS A 32 -17.93 -37.99 -1.77
CA HIS A 32 -16.80 -38.43 -2.60
C HIS A 32 -15.48 -38.21 -1.86
N ALA A 33 -14.45 -39.00 -2.20
CA ALA A 33 -13.10 -38.81 -1.66
C ALA A 33 -12.54 -37.39 -1.92
N ALA A 34 -13.00 -36.72 -2.98
CA ALA A 34 -12.68 -35.34 -3.28
C ALA A 34 -13.09 -34.36 -2.18
N GLY A 35 -14.25 -34.56 -1.52
CA GLY A 35 -14.70 -33.68 -0.43
C GLY A 35 -13.74 -33.66 0.75
N LYS A 36 -13.21 -34.83 1.14
CA LYS A 36 -12.19 -34.94 2.19
C LYS A 36 -10.89 -34.23 1.81
N LYS A 37 -10.45 -34.34 0.54
CA LYS A 37 -9.27 -33.63 0.04
C LYS A 37 -9.44 -32.11 0.10
N LEU A 38 -10.61 -31.60 -0.30
CA LEU A 38 -10.93 -30.17 -0.25
C LEU A 38 -10.97 -29.64 1.19
N LEU A 39 -11.50 -30.42 2.13
CA LEU A 39 -11.48 -30.07 3.55
C LEU A 39 -10.06 -29.94 4.09
N TRP A 40 -9.20 -30.93 3.82
CA TRP A 40 -7.79 -30.88 4.25
C TRP A 40 -7.01 -29.76 3.57
N ALA A 41 -7.29 -29.47 2.30
CA ALA A 41 -6.71 -28.32 1.61
C ALA A 41 -7.13 -27.00 2.26
N SER A 42 -8.42 -26.85 2.61
CA SER A 42 -8.91 -25.66 3.31
C SER A 42 -8.22 -25.46 4.66
N LEU A 43 -8.10 -26.54 5.45
CA LEU A 43 -7.40 -26.51 6.72
C LEU A 43 -5.91 -26.17 6.55
N ALA A 44 -5.24 -26.75 5.56
CA ALA A 44 -3.84 -26.46 5.27
C ALA A 44 -3.63 -24.98 4.89
N ILE A 45 -4.48 -24.42 4.03
CA ILE A 45 -4.45 -22.99 3.69
C ILE A 45 -4.67 -22.15 4.94
N PHE A 46 -5.68 -22.46 5.75
CA PHE A 46 -5.92 -21.73 6.98
C PHE A 46 -4.69 -21.76 7.91
N VAL A 47 -4.09 -22.92 8.15
CA VAL A 47 -2.90 -23.05 9.00
C VAL A 47 -1.71 -22.27 8.44
N VAL A 48 -1.41 -22.39 7.14
CA VAL A 48 -0.27 -21.70 6.51
C VAL A 48 -0.45 -20.18 6.57
N PHE A 49 -1.61 -19.68 6.14
CA PHE A 49 -1.86 -18.25 6.06
C PHE A 49 -2.26 -17.63 7.40
N SER A 50 -2.40 -18.40 8.48
CA SER A 50 -2.56 -17.86 9.83
C SER A 50 -1.26 -17.96 10.65
N ASN A 51 -0.19 -18.52 10.07
CA ASN A 51 1.08 -18.75 10.75
C ASN A 51 1.95 -17.48 10.80
N LYS A 52 2.26 -17.02 12.02
CA LYS A 52 3.07 -15.82 12.29
C LYS A 52 4.50 -15.90 11.71
N PRO A 53 5.31 -16.96 11.96
CA PRO A 53 6.64 -17.09 11.37
C PRO A 53 6.66 -17.01 9.84
N LEU A 54 5.75 -17.72 9.17
CA LEU A 54 5.66 -17.72 7.71
C LEU A 54 5.33 -16.32 7.18
N TYR A 55 4.40 -15.63 7.83
CA TYR A 55 4.07 -14.24 7.47
C TYR A 55 5.26 -13.31 7.65
N ASN A 56 5.93 -13.35 8.81
CA ASN A 56 7.10 -12.51 9.09
C ASN A 56 8.22 -12.73 8.06
N LEU A 57 8.43 -13.99 7.63
CA LEU A 57 9.42 -14.31 6.59
C LEU A 57 9.03 -13.71 5.24
N ALA A 58 7.77 -13.89 4.84
CA ALA A 58 7.26 -13.39 3.57
C ALA A 58 7.23 -11.87 3.51
N ASP A 59 6.70 -11.20 4.54
CA ASP A 59 6.67 -9.74 4.62
C ASP A 59 8.09 -9.15 4.60
N ARG A 60 9.02 -9.73 5.38
CA ARG A 60 10.44 -9.31 5.37
C ARG A 60 11.09 -9.45 4.00
N SER A 61 10.73 -10.49 3.23
CA SER A 61 11.29 -10.72 1.90
C SER A 61 10.77 -9.74 0.85
N TRP A 62 9.56 -9.23 1.05
CA TRP A 62 8.88 -8.36 0.11
C TRP A 62 9.06 -6.87 0.44
N SER A 63 8.83 -6.50 1.69
CA SER A 63 8.77 -5.12 2.15
C SER A 63 10.13 -4.42 2.02
N ALA A 64 10.08 -3.13 1.68
CA ALA A 64 11.26 -2.29 1.64
C ALA A 64 11.92 -2.21 3.03
N LYS A 65 13.25 -2.13 3.04
CA LYS A 65 14.04 -2.05 4.29
C LYS A 65 13.93 -0.64 4.88
N PRO A 66 13.95 -0.50 6.22
CA PRO A 66 13.97 0.80 6.86
C PRO A 66 15.19 1.62 6.43
N VAL A 67 14.97 2.92 6.25
CA VAL A 67 15.99 3.92 5.95
C VAL A 67 16.14 4.83 7.16
N ARG A 68 17.37 5.04 7.64
CA ARG A 68 17.61 5.97 8.74
C ARG A 68 17.63 7.40 8.18
N TYR A 69 17.15 8.36 8.97
CA TYR A 69 17.22 9.77 8.58
C TYR A 69 18.66 10.24 8.30
N SER A 70 19.64 9.69 9.04
CA SER A 70 21.08 10.00 8.84
C SER A 70 21.63 9.56 7.49
N ASP A 71 20.96 8.62 6.83
CA ASP A 71 21.43 8.00 5.59
C ASP A 71 20.78 8.65 4.36
N LEU A 72 19.85 9.59 4.57
CA LEU A 72 19.20 10.34 3.50
C LEU A 72 20.11 11.46 2.98
N ASP A 73 20.12 11.62 1.67
CA ASP A 73 20.56 12.89 1.07
C ASP A 73 19.64 14.04 1.53
N THR A 74 20.12 15.27 1.49
CA THR A 74 19.36 16.47 1.91
C THR A 74 19.08 17.41 0.73
N ASN A 75 19.28 16.95 -0.50
CA ASN A 75 19.18 17.75 -1.73
C ASN A 75 17.97 17.41 -2.60
N TYR A 76 16.92 16.80 -2.06
CA TYR A 76 15.72 16.48 -2.83
C TYR A 76 14.93 17.75 -3.22
N ASP A 77 14.36 17.76 -4.41
CA ASP A 77 13.44 18.82 -4.82
C ASP A 77 12.06 18.60 -4.19
N TYR A 78 11.62 17.34 -4.12
CA TYR A 78 10.29 16.96 -3.62
C TYR A 78 10.36 15.79 -2.65
N VAL A 79 9.64 15.92 -1.55
CA VAL A 79 9.19 14.76 -0.77
C VAL A 79 7.75 14.45 -1.15
N ILE A 80 7.50 13.25 -1.64
CA ILE A 80 6.25 12.86 -2.28
C ILE A 80 5.51 11.87 -1.39
N ALA A 81 4.42 12.28 -0.76
CA ALA A 81 3.51 11.38 -0.07
C ALA A 81 2.54 10.74 -1.07
N LEU A 82 2.54 9.40 -1.14
CA LEU A 82 1.52 8.67 -1.89
C LEU A 82 0.23 8.56 -1.08
N GLY A 83 -0.91 8.80 -1.74
CA GLY A 83 -2.26 8.61 -1.20
C GLY A 83 -2.59 7.16 -0.81
N GLY A 84 -3.83 6.89 -0.47
CA GLY A 84 -4.34 5.67 0.13
C GLY A 84 -4.39 5.71 1.66
N MET A 85 -4.40 6.91 2.26
CA MET A 85 -4.31 7.13 3.70
C MET A 85 -5.45 7.99 4.27
N ALA A 86 -6.19 8.73 3.45
CA ALA A 86 -7.26 9.60 3.92
C ALA A 86 -8.51 9.57 3.04
N SER A 87 -9.65 9.90 3.65
CA SER A 87 -10.91 10.21 2.98
C SER A 87 -11.60 11.37 3.69
N TYR A 88 -12.52 12.05 3.02
CA TYR A 88 -13.34 13.08 3.64
C TYR A 88 -14.68 12.49 4.10
N LEU A 89 -15.06 12.69 5.36
CA LEU A 89 -16.38 12.33 5.84
C LEU A 89 -17.28 13.55 5.74
N GLU A 90 -18.08 13.60 4.69
CA GLU A 90 -18.95 14.74 4.39
C GLU A 90 -19.97 15.01 5.50
N GLU A 91 -20.55 13.96 6.09
CA GLU A 91 -21.52 14.07 7.20
C GLU A 91 -20.97 14.79 8.44
N TYR A 92 -19.66 14.62 8.71
CA TYR A 92 -19.02 15.14 9.91
C TYR A 92 -18.02 16.26 9.63
N GLU A 93 -17.89 16.65 8.35
CA GLU A 93 -16.99 17.69 7.86
C GLU A 93 -15.53 17.57 8.32
N PHE A 94 -14.99 16.35 8.39
CA PHE A 94 -13.59 16.15 8.77
C PHE A 94 -12.86 15.10 7.93
N THR A 95 -11.53 15.21 7.92
CA THR A 95 -10.64 14.26 7.24
C THR A 95 -10.42 13.02 8.10
N LYS A 96 -10.86 11.87 7.62
CA LYS A 96 -10.61 10.58 8.25
C LYS A 96 -9.31 9.99 7.74
N PHE A 97 -8.39 9.73 8.66
CA PHE A 97 -7.15 9.02 8.38
C PHE A 97 -7.29 7.51 8.66
N ASN A 98 -6.60 6.70 7.86
CA ASN A 98 -6.45 5.27 8.07
C ASN A 98 -5.02 4.95 8.56
N PRO A 99 -4.69 3.68 8.89
CA PRO A 99 -3.36 3.31 9.41
C PRO A 99 -2.17 3.63 8.50
N SER A 100 -2.37 4.07 7.25
CA SER A 100 -1.32 4.54 6.35
C SER A 100 -1.00 6.02 6.49
N ALA A 101 -1.58 6.74 7.47
CA ALA A 101 -1.34 8.15 7.72
C ALA A 101 0.12 8.51 8.00
N ASP A 102 0.93 7.55 8.46
CA ASP A 102 2.39 7.67 8.58
C ASP A 102 3.04 8.24 7.32
N ARG A 103 2.49 7.97 6.12
CA ARG A 103 3.03 8.51 4.88
C ARG A 103 3.00 10.04 4.86
N LEU A 104 1.89 10.64 5.29
CA LEU A 104 1.77 12.10 5.38
C LEU A 104 2.65 12.63 6.50
N LEU A 105 2.55 12.04 7.70
CA LEU A 105 3.27 12.52 8.88
C LEU A 105 4.78 12.53 8.64
N GLN A 106 5.32 11.48 8.03
CA GLN A 106 6.74 11.39 7.71
C GLN A 106 7.15 12.32 6.56
N ALA A 107 6.30 12.48 5.53
CA ALA A 107 6.58 13.45 4.47
C ALA A 107 6.60 14.89 5.01
N MET A 108 5.67 15.25 5.89
CA MET A 108 5.65 16.55 6.58
C MET A 108 6.91 16.77 7.42
N TYR A 109 7.32 15.75 8.19
CA TYR A 109 8.53 15.80 9.00
C TYR A 109 9.77 16.02 8.12
N LEU A 110 9.95 15.21 7.07
CA LEU A 110 11.07 15.31 6.14
C LEU A 110 11.11 16.68 5.43
N TYR A 111 9.95 17.20 5.05
CA TYR A 111 9.83 18.55 4.49
C TYR A 111 10.28 19.63 5.48
N LYS A 112 9.75 19.63 6.72
CA LYS A 112 10.12 20.64 7.74
C LYS A 112 11.57 20.49 8.21
N ALA A 113 12.13 19.28 8.17
CA ALA A 113 13.55 19.00 8.39
C ALA A 113 14.45 19.43 7.20
N LYS A 114 13.88 20.02 6.14
CA LYS A 114 14.58 20.49 4.94
C LYS A 114 15.32 19.41 4.16
N VAL A 115 14.85 18.16 4.24
CA VAL A 115 15.32 17.07 3.37
C VAL A 115 14.93 17.32 1.92
N ALA A 116 13.79 17.98 1.70
CA ALA A 116 13.31 18.38 0.38
C ALA A 116 12.82 19.83 0.33
N LYS A 117 12.86 20.45 -0.86
CA LYS A 117 12.43 21.85 -1.07
C LYS A 117 10.92 22.04 -1.00
N ARG A 118 10.12 21.03 -1.37
CA ARG A 118 8.65 21.09 -1.37
C ARG A 118 8.01 19.78 -0.95
N LEU A 119 6.83 19.88 -0.33
CA LEU A 119 5.95 18.75 -0.05
C LEU A 119 5.03 18.53 -1.25
N PHE A 120 4.95 17.29 -1.72
CA PHE A 120 4.09 16.90 -2.83
C PHE A 120 3.18 15.75 -2.39
N ILE A 121 1.90 15.79 -2.78
CA ILE A 121 0.93 14.72 -2.50
C ILE A 121 0.34 14.22 -3.82
N THR A 122 0.47 12.92 -4.10
CA THR A 122 -0.13 12.29 -5.29
C THR A 122 -1.21 11.30 -4.88
N GLY A 123 -2.41 11.47 -5.47
CA GLY A 123 -3.57 10.61 -5.23
C GLY A 123 -4.86 11.26 -5.70
N GLY A 124 -5.56 10.61 -6.61
CA GLY A 124 -6.89 11.00 -7.07
C GLY A 124 -8.02 10.31 -6.31
N SER A 125 -8.92 9.63 -7.02
CA SER A 125 -10.05 8.92 -6.43
C SER A 125 -9.83 7.41 -6.42
N SER A 126 -10.19 6.76 -5.30
CA SER A 126 -10.07 5.30 -5.14
C SER A 126 -11.37 4.54 -5.46
N THR A 127 -12.45 5.26 -5.79
CA THR A 127 -13.79 4.70 -6.04
C THR A 127 -14.13 4.66 -7.54
N LEU A 128 -14.85 3.61 -7.92
CA LEU A 128 -15.35 3.43 -9.30
C LEU A 128 -16.47 4.42 -9.66
N LEU A 129 -17.14 4.97 -8.65
CA LEU A 129 -18.36 5.78 -8.82
C LEU A 129 -18.08 7.30 -8.83
N GLY A 130 -16.84 7.73 -8.65
CA GLY A 130 -16.42 9.13 -8.86
C GLY A 130 -17.08 10.17 -7.93
N LYS A 131 -17.81 9.75 -6.89
CA LYS A 131 -18.54 10.64 -5.97
C LYS A 131 -17.71 11.13 -4.79
N GLU A 132 -16.53 10.54 -4.53
CA GLU A 132 -15.66 11.00 -3.45
C GLU A 132 -14.75 12.15 -3.89
N GLN A 133 -14.51 13.09 -2.98
CA GLN A 133 -13.46 14.10 -3.13
C GLN A 133 -12.11 13.43 -3.40
N LYS A 134 -11.28 14.07 -4.23
CA LYS A 134 -9.95 13.57 -4.58
C LYS A 134 -9.04 13.67 -3.35
N GLU A 135 -8.36 12.58 -3.04
CA GLU A 135 -7.65 12.45 -1.77
C GLU A 135 -6.58 13.52 -1.56
N SER A 136 -5.80 13.84 -2.60
CA SER A 136 -4.77 14.88 -2.50
C SER A 136 -5.34 16.28 -2.23
N ASP A 137 -6.55 16.57 -2.70
CA ASP A 137 -7.22 17.85 -2.40
C ASP A 137 -7.71 17.90 -0.95
N VAL A 138 -8.27 16.79 -0.45
CA VAL A 138 -8.66 16.63 0.97
C VAL A 138 -7.45 16.84 1.89
N LEU A 139 -6.33 16.17 1.56
CA LEU A 139 -5.10 16.27 2.32
C LEU A 139 -4.50 17.68 2.27
N LYS A 140 -4.54 18.34 1.11
CA LYS A 140 -4.11 19.75 1.00
C LYS A 140 -4.96 20.66 1.87
N ALA A 141 -6.28 20.53 1.83
CA ALA A 141 -7.18 21.32 2.67
C ALA A 141 -6.88 21.11 4.16
N TYR A 142 -6.66 19.86 4.58
CA TYR A 142 -6.25 19.53 5.94
C TYR A 142 -4.93 20.21 6.34
N LEU A 143 -3.89 20.13 5.48
CA LEU A 143 -2.59 20.75 5.76
C LEU A 143 -2.66 22.28 5.86
N LEU A 144 -3.46 22.92 5.01
CA LEU A 144 -3.71 24.36 5.09
C LEU A 144 -4.38 24.73 6.41
N ALA A 145 -5.37 23.94 6.86
CA ALA A 145 -6.07 24.18 8.11
C ALA A 145 -5.16 24.06 9.36
N ILE A 146 -4.12 23.22 9.30
CA ILE A 146 -3.14 23.07 10.38
C ILE A 146 -1.90 23.97 10.22
N GLY A 147 -1.93 24.94 9.30
CA GLY A 147 -0.95 26.03 9.24
C GLY A 147 0.18 25.88 8.22
N PHE A 148 0.09 24.96 7.26
CA PHE A 148 1.00 24.97 6.10
C PHE A 148 0.61 26.07 5.12
N ASP A 149 1.59 26.67 4.45
CA ASP A 149 1.33 27.64 3.38
C ASP A 149 1.01 26.91 2.06
N LYS A 150 0.10 27.46 1.27
CA LYS A 150 -0.30 26.93 -0.05
C LYS A 150 0.88 26.73 -1.00
N ASN A 151 1.91 27.56 -0.89
CA ASN A 151 3.12 27.50 -1.71
C ASN A 151 4.09 26.39 -1.27
N GLU A 152 3.92 25.84 -0.06
CA GLU A 152 4.70 24.70 0.45
C GLU A 152 4.19 23.36 -0.10
N ILE A 153 2.92 23.30 -0.54
CA ILE A 153 2.21 22.07 -0.89
C ILE A 153 1.84 22.02 -2.38
N MET A 154 2.37 21.01 -3.06
CA MET A 154 1.97 20.64 -4.42
C MET A 154 1.12 19.36 -4.41
N THR A 155 0.20 19.24 -5.36
CA THR A 155 -0.71 18.10 -5.44
C THR A 155 -0.93 17.60 -6.86
N GLU A 156 -1.19 16.31 -6.97
CA GLU A 156 -1.66 15.62 -8.19
C GLU A 156 -2.88 14.78 -7.83
N ASN A 157 -4.02 15.04 -8.50
CA ASN A 157 -5.34 14.58 -8.06
C ASN A 157 -6.13 13.79 -9.12
N GLN A 158 -5.50 13.38 -10.22
CA GLN A 158 -6.12 12.67 -11.35
C GLN A 158 -5.85 11.17 -11.34
N SER A 159 -4.83 10.73 -10.60
CA SER A 159 -4.39 9.34 -10.57
C SER A 159 -5.39 8.38 -9.90
N LEU A 160 -5.63 7.24 -10.55
CA LEU A 160 -6.49 6.15 -10.07
C LEU A 160 -5.68 4.95 -9.55
N ASN A 161 -4.37 4.93 -9.82
CA ASN A 161 -3.47 3.85 -9.45
C ASN A 161 -2.02 4.34 -9.36
N THR A 162 -1.13 3.48 -8.87
CA THR A 162 0.27 3.84 -8.59
C THR A 162 1.08 4.15 -9.86
N HIS A 163 0.74 3.56 -11.01
CA HIS A 163 1.38 3.90 -12.27
C HIS A 163 1.01 5.33 -12.69
N GLU A 164 -0.26 5.69 -12.56
CA GLU A 164 -0.74 7.05 -12.82
C GLU A 164 -0.20 8.06 -11.81
N ASN A 165 -0.03 7.69 -10.53
CA ASN A 165 0.66 8.55 -9.56
C ASN A 165 2.03 8.96 -10.11
N ALA A 166 2.85 8.00 -10.53
CA ALA A 166 4.18 8.27 -11.08
C ALA A 166 4.10 9.11 -12.36
N LYS A 167 3.23 8.74 -13.31
CA LYS A 167 3.09 9.40 -14.61
C LYS A 167 2.65 10.86 -14.48
N TYR A 168 1.64 11.13 -13.68
CA TYR A 168 1.13 12.50 -13.50
C TYR A 168 2.03 13.33 -12.60
N THR A 169 2.70 12.71 -11.62
CA THR A 169 3.73 13.40 -10.84
C THR A 169 4.89 13.85 -11.73
N LYS A 170 5.39 12.98 -12.62
CA LYS A 170 6.45 13.32 -13.60
C LYS A 170 6.14 14.59 -14.39
N ALA A 171 4.90 14.71 -14.87
CA ALA A 171 4.45 15.86 -15.65
C ALA A 171 4.47 17.18 -14.86
N ILE A 172 4.41 17.13 -13.53
CA ILE A 172 4.38 18.31 -12.67
C ILE A 172 5.78 18.64 -12.12
N VAL A 173 6.55 17.62 -11.70
CA VAL A 173 7.88 17.83 -11.11
C VAL A 173 8.97 18.04 -12.16
N GLY A 174 8.75 17.61 -13.41
CA GLY A 174 9.73 17.79 -14.50
C GLY A 174 10.83 16.72 -14.54
N ASP A 175 11.70 16.83 -15.55
CA ASP A 175 12.61 15.74 -15.91
C ASP A 175 13.82 15.56 -14.99
N THR A 176 14.29 16.65 -14.41
CA THR A 176 15.56 16.71 -13.66
C THR A 176 15.36 16.67 -12.15
N SER A 177 14.13 16.48 -11.69
CA SER A 177 13.80 16.56 -10.27
C SER A 177 14.24 15.31 -9.53
N LYS A 178 14.93 15.52 -8.41
CA LYS A 178 15.25 14.45 -7.46
C LYS A 178 14.17 14.34 -6.40
N CYS A 179 13.57 13.17 -6.28
CA CYS A 179 12.37 12.95 -5.50
C CYS A 179 12.59 11.90 -4.42
N LEU A 180 12.03 12.14 -3.24
CA LEU A 180 11.95 11.16 -2.15
C LEU A 180 10.50 10.72 -1.98
N ILE A 181 10.15 9.50 -2.40
CA ILE A 181 8.79 8.97 -2.21
C ILE A 181 8.62 8.42 -0.79
N VAL A 182 7.53 8.80 -0.14
CA VAL A 182 7.15 8.33 1.20
C VAL A 182 5.92 7.45 1.06
N THR A 183 6.07 6.16 1.34
CA THR A 183 4.96 5.20 1.26
C THR A 183 5.14 4.00 2.18
N SER A 184 4.11 3.16 2.33
CA SER A 184 4.16 1.98 3.20
C SER A 184 5.25 1.00 2.74
N ALA A 185 5.95 0.36 3.66
CA ALA A 185 7.08 -0.52 3.37
C ALA A 185 6.73 -1.67 2.40
N ASN A 186 5.56 -2.29 2.57
CA ASN A 186 5.06 -3.32 1.67
C ASN A 186 4.63 -2.79 0.28
N HIS A 187 4.29 -1.51 0.18
CA HIS A 187 3.91 -0.85 -1.07
C HIS A 187 5.12 -0.24 -1.80
N GLY A 188 6.19 0.07 -1.06
CA GLY A 188 7.43 0.67 -1.52
C GLY A 188 8.03 0.05 -2.78
N PRO A 189 8.18 -1.29 -2.88
CA PRO A 189 8.75 -1.92 -4.07
C PRO A 189 8.00 -1.57 -5.36
N ARG A 190 6.66 -1.58 -5.32
CA ARG A 190 5.81 -1.28 -6.47
C ARG A 190 5.80 0.21 -6.80
N ALA A 191 5.69 1.06 -5.78
CA ALA A 191 5.74 2.51 -5.96
C ALA A 191 7.07 2.96 -6.58
N LEU A 192 8.20 2.52 -6.00
CA LEU A 192 9.54 2.87 -6.48
C LEU A 192 9.75 2.43 -7.93
N ALA A 193 9.33 1.22 -8.29
CA ALA A 193 9.43 0.72 -9.65
C ALA A 193 8.60 1.55 -10.65
N CYS A 194 7.37 1.93 -10.30
CA CYS A 194 6.56 2.83 -11.14
C CYS A 194 7.24 4.19 -11.37
N PHE A 195 7.78 4.82 -10.32
CA PHE A 195 8.44 6.12 -10.41
C PHE A 195 9.72 6.05 -11.25
N LYS A 196 10.55 5.02 -11.05
CA LYS A 196 11.75 4.76 -11.86
C LYS A 196 11.40 4.50 -13.33
N LYS A 197 10.29 3.78 -13.60
CA LYS A 197 9.81 3.53 -14.98
C LYS A 197 9.45 4.82 -15.73
N GLN A 198 8.99 5.85 -15.02
CA GLN A 198 8.71 7.17 -15.61
C GLN A 198 9.98 8.04 -15.75
N GLY A 199 11.16 7.51 -15.39
CA GLY A 199 12.42 8.23 -15.48
C GLY A 199 12.56 9.38 -14.47
N ILE A 200 11.96 9.26 -13.28
CA ILE A 200 12.17 10.20 -12.16
C ILE A 200 13.36 9.69 -11.35
N ASP A 201 14.35 10.53 -11.06
CA ASP A 201 15.38 10.21 -10.07
C ASP A 201 14.74 10.13 -8.68
N THR A 202 14.56 8.90 -8.18
CA THR A 202 13.69 8.64 -7.04
C THR A 202 14.33 7.70 -6.04
N ASP A 203 14.41 8.16 -4.80
CA ASP A 203 14.68 7.36 -3.61
C ASP A 203 13.39 7.10 -2.83
N LEU A 204 13.42 6.06 -1.99
CA LEU A 204 12.28 5.61 -1.20
C LEU A 204 12.56 5.80 0.28
N PHE A 205 11.64 6.48 0.98
CA PHE A 205 11.54 6.46 2.43
C PHE A 205 10.34 5.60 2.86
N PRO A 206 10.56 4.32 3.21
CA PRO A 206 9.48 3.42 3.59
C PRO A 206 9.02 3.68 5.01
N VAL A 207 7.69 3.66 5.21
CA VAL A 207 7.01 3.91 6.50
C VAL A 207 5.92 2.86 6.74
N ASN A 208 5.10 2.99 7.78
CA ASN A 208 3.98 2.06 8.07
C ASN A 208 4.41 0.59 7.97
N PHE A 209 5.51 0.26 8.65
CA PHE A 209 6.00 -1.11 8.71
C PHE A 209 5.00 -1.96 9.46
N LYS A 210 4.78 -3.19 8.99
CA LYS A 210 4.09 -4.18 9.80
C LYS A 210 5.00 -4.52 10.97
N GLU A 211 4.47 -4.42 12.18
CA GLU A 211 5.19 -4.84 13.36
C GLU A 211 5.60 -6.31 13.16
N LYS A 212 6.88 -6.59 13.37
CA LYS A 212 7.32 -7.99 13.43
C LYS A 212 6.54 -8.63 14.56
N ILE A 213 5.78 -9.67 14.23
CA ILE A 213 5.04 -10.39 15.24
C ILE A 213 6.07 -11.15 16.08
N LYS A 214 6.41 -10.57 17.23
CA LYS A 214 7.31 -11.19 18.20
C LYS A 214 6.64 -12.46 18.70
N LEU A 215 7.43 -13.52 18.76
CA LEU A 215 7.02 -14.77 19.40
C LEU A 215 7.55 -14.69 20.82
N ASN A 216 6.67 -14.64 21.81
CA ASN A 216 7.10 -14.66 23.21
C ASN A 216 7.50 -16.08 23.66
N ASN A 217 7.10 -17.09 22.89
CA ASN A 217 7.30 -18.51 23.17
C ASN A 217 7.08 -19.33 21.88
N ILE A 218 7.43 -20.63 21.93
CA ILE A 218 7.34 -21.51 20.76
C ILE A 218 5.89 -21.87 20.39
N HIS A 219 4.94 -21.85 21.33
CA HIS A 219 3.55 -22.19 21.05
C HIS A 219 2.85 -21.12 20.20
N GLU A 220 3.20 -19.85 20.40
CA GLU A 220 2.75 -18.75 19.53
C GLU A 220 3.21 -18.91 18.07
N ALA A 221 4.25 -19.71 17.80
CA ALA A 221 4.69 -19.98 16.43
C ALA A 221 3.72 -20.90 15.66
N VAL A 222 2.87 -21.65 16.38
CA VAL A 222 1.96 -22.66 15.82
C VAL A 222 0.51 -22.20 15.88
N LEU A 223 0.15 -21.34 16.84
CA LEU A 223 -1.21 -20.84 17.00
C LEU A 223 -1.64 -19.98 15.78
N PRO A 224 -2.76 -20.32 15.12
CA PRO A 224 -3.36 -19.50 14.08
C PRO A 224 -3.67 -18.07 14.57
N SER A 225 -3.31 -17.07 13.78
CA SER A 225 -3.69 -15.67 13.99
C SER A 225 -4.61 -15.15 12.89
N LEU A 226 -5.77 -14.63 13.27
CA LEU A 226 -6.72 -13.97 12.36
C LEU A 226 -6.16 -12.64 11.82
N GLU A 227 -5.35 -11.95 12.63
CA GLU A 227 -4.63 -10.75 12.20
C GLU A 227 -3.66 -11.09 11.07
N VAL A 228 -2.86 -12.14 11.23
CA VAL A 228 -1.93 -12.63 10.20
C VAL A 228 -2.69 -13.05 8.95
N PHE A 229 -3.78 -13.78 9.12
CA PHE A 229 -4.62 -14.22 8.01
C PHE A 229 -5.13 -13.05 7.17
N SER A 230 -5.50 -11.94 7.82
CA SER A 230 -5.88 -10.70 7.14
C SER A 230 -4.67 -9.99 6.51
N ALA A 231 -3.53 -9.99 7.20
CA ALA A 231 -2.30 -9.33 6.74
C ALA A 231 -1.70 -9.98 5.48
N TRP A 232 -1.82 -11.30 5.33
CA TRP A 232 -1.48 -12.00 4.10
C TRP A 232 -2.25 -11.50 2.88
N GLY A 233 -3.54 -11.18 3.03
CA GLY A 233 -4.34 -10.61 1.94
C GLY A 233 -3.75 -9.30 1.42
N MET A 234 -3.28 -8.43 2.31
CA MET A 234 -2.59 -7.18 1.93
C MET A 234 -1.25 -7.45 1.24
N LEU A 235 -0.45 -8.38 1.77
CA LEU A 235 0.86 -8.73 1.22
C LEU A 235 0.73 -9.35 -0.18
N LEU A 236 -0.14 -10.35 -0.34
CA LEU A 236 -0.40 -11.01 -1.62
C LEU A 236 -0.94 -10.02 -2.66
N LYS A 237 -1.76 -9.06 -2.24
CA LYS A 237 -2.24 -7.98 -3.12
C LYS A 237 -1.09 -7.12 -3.66
N GLU A 238 -0.10 -6.78 -2.84
CA GLU A 238 1.07 -6.04 -3.31
C GLU A 238 1.96 -6.87 -4.24
N ILE A 239 2.21 -8.15 -3.91
CA ILE A 239 2.99 -9.07 -4.76
C ILE A 239 2.32 -9.25 -6.13
N LEU A 240 1.03 -9.60 -6.14
CA LEU A 240 0.29 -9.79 -7.38
C LEU A 240 0.17 -8.48 -8.15
N GLY A 241 -0.05 -7.36 -7.46
CA GLY A 241 -0.09 -6.04 -8.05
C GLY A 241 1.21 -5.72 -8.78
N TYR A 242 2.36 -5.99 -8.17
CA TYR A 242 3.66 -5.78 -8.80
C TYR A 242 3.84 -6.66 -10.04
N ALA A 243 3.57 -7.96 -9.92
CA ALA A 243 3.69 -8.90 -11.04
C ALA A 243 2.80 -8.48 -12.22
N THR A 244 1.57 -8.08 -11.93
CA THR A 244 0.61 -7.59 -12.92
C THR A 244 1.13 -6.31 -13.59
N TYR A 245 1.64 -5.35 -12.82
CA TYR A 245 2.15 -4.09 -13.37
C TYR A 245 3.37 -4.34 -14.27
N LYS A 246 4.24 -5.28 -13.89
CA LYS A 246 5.36 -5.72 -14.73
C LYS A 246 4.87 -6.29 -16.07
N LEU A 247 3.87 -7.17 -16.05
CA LEU A 247 3.27 -7.75 -17.26
C LEU A 247 2.60 -6.69 -18.16
N MET A 248 2.03 -5.65 -17.55
CA MET A 248 1.41 -4.53 -18.27
C MET A 248 2.40 -3.45 -18.73
N GLY A 249 3.70 -3.61 -18.44
CA GLY A 249 4.75 -2.65 -18.82
C GLY A 249 4.77 -1.36 -17.98
N TYR A 250 4.13 -1.37 -16.81
CA TYR A 250 4.07 -0.21 -15.90
C TYR A 250 5.29 -0.05 -15.00
N LEU A 251 6.13 -1.10 -14.92
CA LEU A 251 7.39 -1.14 -14.17
C LEU A 251 8.59 -1.24 -15.12
#